data_AF-A0A0U4BLR6-F1
#
_entry.id   AF-A0A0U4BLR6-F1
#
_cell.length_a   1.000
_cell.length_b   1.000
_cell.length_c   1.000
_cell.angle_alpha   90.00
_cell.angle_beta   90.00
_cell.angle_gamma   90.00
#
_symmetry.space_group_name_H-M   'P 1'
#
loop_
_entity.id
_entity.type
_entity.pdbx_description
1 polymer ?
#
loop_
_entity_poly.entity_id
_entity_poly.type
_entity_poly.pdbx_seq_one_letter_code
_entity_poly.pdbx_strand_id
1 'polypeptide(L)'
;MLLLGLAAFYYVYHANEAAYESLYRAEFAGQIHSLDRQNHGFSVAVELDNHRRYRFFPAEQQGGAAGFLAMAAIGDSLQKKNDSDTLVLITQGRKARYAFKKVLY
;
A
#
# COMPACT_ATOMS: atom_id res chain seq x y z
N MET A 1 -13.12 -4.19 33.11
CA MET A 1 -12.59 -4.55 31.77
C MET A 1 -12.90 -3.43 30.76
N LEU A 2 -12.18 -2.31 30.83
CA LEU A 2 -12.40 -1.17 29.91
C LEU A 2 -11.09 -0.56 29.36
N LEU A 3 -9.93 -1.09 29.77
CA LEU A 3 -8.60 -0.61 29.37
C LEU A 3 -7.99 -1.36 28.17
N LEU A 4 -8.54 -2.53 27.80
CA LEU A 4 -8.07 -3.32 26.65
C LEU A 4 -8.52 -2.75 25.30
N GLY A 5 -9.68 -2.09 25.25
CA GLY A 5 -10.20 -1.49 24.01
C GLY A 5 -9.34 -0.32 23.53
N LEU A 6 -9.07 0.65 24.40
CA LEU A 6 -8.27 1.84 24.07
C LEU A 6 -6.84 1.52 23.64
N ALA A 7 -6.21 0.52 24.27
CA ALA A 7 -4.86 0.09 23.90
C ALA A 7 -4.82 -0.53 22.49
N ALA A 8 -5.85 -1.30 22.12
CA ALA A 8 -5.95 -1.90 20.79
C ALA A 8 -6.14 -0.85 19.69
N PHE A 9 -6.99 0.16 19.92
CA PHE A 9 -7.16 1.28 18.97
C PHE A 9 -5.89 2.10 18.81
N TYR A 10 -5.19 2.39 19.90
CA TYR A 10 -3.93 3.15 19.87
C TYR A 10 -2.82 2.39 19.11
N TYR A 11 -2.73 1.07 19.30
CA TYR A 11 -1.73 0.25 18.61
C TYR A 11 -1.97 0.18 17.10
N VAL A 12 -3.22 0.02 16.68
CA VAL A 12 -3.59 -0.01 15.25
C VAL A 12 -3.32 1.35 14.58
N TYR A 13 -3.55 2.45 15.29
CA TYR A 13 -3.25 3.80 14.79
C TYR A 13 -1.76 3.98 14.48
N HIS A 14 -0.89 3.73 15.48
CA HIS A 14 0.55 3.88 15.33
C HIS A 14 1.15 2.92 14.30
N ALA A 15 0.61 1.69 14.20
CA ALA A 15 1.04 0.74 13.18
C ALA A 15 0.74 1.21 11.75
N ASN A 16 -0.40 1.87 11.52
CA ASN A 16 -0.76 2.38 10.20
C ASN A 16 0.02 3.65 9.82
N GLU A 17 0.27 4.53 10.80
CA GLU A 17 1.12 5.70 10.59
C GLU A 17 2.57 5.29 10.27
N ALA A 18 3.13 4.33 11.02
CA ALA A 18 4.45 3.78 10.75
C ALA A 18 4.52 3.09 9.37
N ALA A 19 3.46 2.40 8.95
CA ALA A 19 3.37 1.81 7.62
C ALA A 19 3.36 2.88 6.51
N TYR A 20 2.60 3.96 6.68
CA TYR A 20 2.59 5.08 5.74
C TYR A 20 3.96 5.75 5.66
N GLU A 21 4.57 6.12 6.78
CA GLU A 21 5.88 6.79 6.82
C GLU A 21 6.99 5.91 6.23
N SER A 22 7.00 4.62 6.57
CA SER A 22 7.94 3.64 6.02
C SER A 22 7.84 3.57 4.50
N LEU A 23 6.61 3.46 3.99
CA LEU A 23 6.39 3.44 2.55
C LEU A 23 6.75 4.78 1.89
N TYR A 24 6.33 5.89 2.48
CA TYR A 24 6.55 7.25 1.96
C TYR A 24 8.04 7.51 1.75
N ARG A 25 8.90 7.09 2.70
CA ARG A 25 10.35 7.24 2.61
C ARG A 25 11.04 6.19 1.73
N ALA A 26 10.41 5.02 1.54
CA ALA A 26 11.01 3.95 0.74
C ALA A 26 11.11 4.31 -0.75
N GLU A 27 12.28 4.08 -1.33
CA GLU A 27 12.47 3.95 -2.77
C GLU A 27 12.53 2.45 -3.13
N PHE A 28 11.79 2.06 -4.15
CA PHE A 28 11.84 0.68 -4.64
C PHE A 28 11.44 0.58 -6.11
N ALA A 29 11.98 -0.45 -6.75
CA ALA A 29 11.56 -0.95 -8.04
C ALA A 29 11.66 -2.48 -8.00
N GLY A 30 10.61 -3.18 -8.44
CA GLY A 30 10.61 -4.64 -8.46
C GLY A 30 9.34 -5.21 -9.06
N GLN A 31 9.36 -6.49 -9.41
CA GLN A 31 8.18 -7.19 -9.88
C GLN A 31 7.30 -7.61 -8.71
N ILE A 32 5.99 -7.58 -8.91
CA ILE A 32 5.01 -8.03 -7.94
C ILE A 32 5.06 -9.56 -7.87
N HIS A 33 5.43 -10.08 -6.70
CA HIS A 33 5.41 -11.50 -6.39
C HIS A 33 4.06 -11.93 -5.81
N SER A 34 3.46 -11.10 -4.94
CA SER A 34 2.13 -11.34 -4.38
C SER A 34 1.34 -10.05 -4.16
N LEU A 35 0.01 -10.19 -4.17
CA LEU A 35 -0.97 -9.12 -3.99
C LEU A 35 -2.05 -9.63 -3.04
N ASP A 36 -2.38 -8.86 -2.01
CA ASP A 36 -3.47 -9.21 -1.10
C ASP A 36 -4.28 -7.99 -0.65
N ARG A 37 -5.58 -8.21 -0.47
CA ARG A 37 -6.55 -7.21 -0.02
C ARG A 37 -6.66 -7.27 1.50
N GLN A 38 -6.38 -6.17 2.18
CA GLN A 38 -6.25 -6.11 3.64
C GLN A 38 -7.15 -5.02 4.24
N ASN A 39 -7.37 -5.04 5.55
CA ASN A 39 -8.19 -4.08 6.30
C ASN A 39 -9.60 -3.90 5.70
N HIS A 40 -10.40 -4.97 5.64
CA HIS A 40 -11.73 -4.96 5.00
C HIS A 40 -11.75 -4.42 3.56
N GLY A 41 -10.57 -4.42 2.92
CA GLY A 41 -10.43 -3.95 1.57
C GLY A 41 -10.18 -2.47 1.39
N PHE A 42 -9.67 -1.78 2.41
CA PHE A 42 -9.16 -0.41 2.33
C PHE A 42 -7.67 -0.34 1.99
N SER A 43 -6.92 -1.44 2.15
CA SER A 43 -5.48 -1.48 1.87
C SER A 43 -5.09 -2.63 0.96
N VAL A 44 -3.92 -2.47 0.34
CA VAL A 44 -3.25 -3.48 -0.48
C VAL A 44 -1.93 -3.81 0.18
N ALA A 45 -1.65 -5.11 0.34
CA ALA A 45 -0.32 -5.61 0.64
C ALA A 45 0.31 -6.16 -0.65
N VAL A 46 1.57 -5.78 -0.90
CA VAL A 46 2.34 -6.23 -2.05
C VAL A 46 3.66 -6.79 -1.57
N GLU A 47 4.06 -7.95 -2.10
CA GLU A 47 5.41 -8.48 -1.99
C GLU A 47 6.11 -8.31 -3.34
N LEU A 48 7.33 -7.79 -3.32
CA LEU A 48 8.16 -7.71 -4.52
C LEU A 48 9.05 -8.96 -4.64
N ASP A 49 9.61 -9.18 -5.83
CA ASP A 49 10.58 -10.24 -6.15
C ASP A 49 11.79 -10.34 -5.20
N ASN A 50 12.21 -9.22 -4.60
CA ASN A 50 13.25 -9.17 -3.58
C ASN A 50 12.75 -9.51 -2.15
N HIS A 51 11.56 -10.10 -2.04
CA HIS A 51 10.86 -10.45 -0.80
C HIS A 51 10.55 -9.28 0.15
N ARG A 52 10.67 -8.03 -0.33
CA ARG A 52 10.24 -6.87 0.45
C ARG A 52 8.73 -6.73 0.36
N ARG A 53 8.11 -6.53 1.52
CA ARG A 53 6.66 -6.38 1.67
C ARG A 53 6.31 -4.94 1.98
N TYR A 54 5.32 -4.43 1.27
CA TYR A 54 4.79 -3.09 1.48
C TYR A 54 3.28 -3.18 1.66
N ARG A 55 2.74 -2.31 2.51
CA ARG A 55 1.31 -2.13 2.68
C ARG A 55 0.98 -0.67 2.41
N PHE A 56 -0.07 -0.42 1.64
CA PHE A 56 -0.51 0.93 1.32
C PHE A 56 -2.02 1.03 1.16
N PHE A 57 -2.53 2.26 1.26
CA PHE A 57 -3.95 2.59 1.16
C PHE A 57 -4.13 3.48 -0.07
N PRO A 58 -4.53 2.93 -1.22
CA PRO A 58 -4.69 3.74 -2.42
C PRO A 58 -5.78 4.81 -2.23
N ALA A 59 -5.62 5.96 -2.90
CA ALA A 59 -6.59 7.05 -2.82
C ALA A 59 -7.96 6.64 -3.41
N GLU A 60 -9.05 7.02 -2.72
CA GLU A 60 -10.43 6.68 -3.15
C GLU A 60 -10.78 7.26 -4.52
N GLN A 61 -10.23 8.43 -4.85
CA GLN A 61 -10.40 9.09 -6.16
C GLN A 61 -9.92 8.21 -7.33
N GLN A 62 -9.08 7.21 -7.04
CA GLN A 62 -8.54 6.26 -8.02
C GLN A 62 -9.17 4.87 -7.88
N GLY A 63 -10.33 4.78 -7.22
CA GLY A 63 -11.03 3.52 -6.94
C GLY A 63 -10.52 2.77 -5.70
N GLY A 64 -9.63 3.38 -4.91
CA GLY A 64 -9.10 2.79 -3.68
C GLY A 64 -8.37 1.47 -3.91
N ALA A 65 -8.39 0.58 -2.93
CA ALA A 65 -7.77 -0.74 -3.04
C ALA A 65 -8.37 -1.58 -4.17
N ALA A 66 -9.68 -1.45 -4.42
CA ALA A 66 -10.35 -2.18 -5.48
C ALA A 66 -9.86 -1.74 -6.88
N GLY A 67 -9.73 -0.43 -7.10
CA GLY A 67 -9.21 0.12 -8.36
C GLY A 67 -7.78 -0.31 -8.64
N PHE A 68 -6.92 -0.31 -7.62
CA PHE A 68 -5.55 -0.83 -7.76
C PHE A 68 -5.53 -2.32 -8.12
N LEU A 69 -6.25 -3.14 -7.36
CA LEU A 69 -6.29 -4.60 -7.55
C LEU A 69 -6.95 -5.02 -8.87
N ALA A 70 -7.82 -4.18 -9.45
CA ALA A 70 -8.39 -4.42 -10.76
C ALA A 70 -7.36 -4.26 -11.91
N MET A 71 -6.24 -3.56 -11.65
CA MET A 71 -5.24 -3.22 -12.66
C MET A 71 -3.91 -3.94 -12.46
N ALA A 72 -3.55 -4.29 -11.23
CA ALA A 72 -2.29 -4.94 -10.90
C ALA A 72 -2.38 -6.47 -10.97
N ALA A 73 -1.36 -7.09 -11.56
CA ALA A 73 -1.20 -8.54 -11.59
C ALA A 73 0.18 -8.98 -11.07
N ILE A 74 0.30 -10.25 -10.69
CA ILE A 74 1.59 -10.87 -10.40
C ILE A 74 2.46 -10.80 -11.67
N GLY A 75 3.72 -10.40 -11.51
CA GLY A 75 4.68 -10.16 -12.59
C GLY A 75 4.69 -8.72 -13.14
N ASP A 76 3.68 -7.90 -12.84
CA ASP A 76 3.75 -6.46 -13.14
C ASP A 76 4.85 -5.79 -12.32
N SER A 77 5.41 -4.69 -12.82
CA SER A 77 6.46 -3.96 -12.09
C SER A 77 5.88 -2.80 -11.32
N LEU A 78 6.34 -2.64 -10.07
CA LEU A 78 6.01 -1.52 -9.21
C LEU A 78 7.25 -0.64 -9.01
N GLN A 79 7.08 0.67 -9.12
CA GLN A 79 8.15 1.63 -8.88
C GLN A 79 7.68 2.77 -8.00
N LYS A 80 8.52 3.21 -7.08
CA LYS A 80 8.25 4.35 -6.20
C LYS A 80 9.56 5.07 -5.89
N LYS A 81 9.54 6.39 -5.96
CA LYS A 81 10.63 7.24 -5.47
C LYS A 81 10.52 7.43 -3.96
N ASN A 82 11.64 7.70 -3.29
CA ASN A 82 11.60 8.17 -1.90
C ASN A 82 10.80 9.48 -1.78
N ASP A 83 10.27 9.73 -0.58
CA ASP A 83 9.54 10.95 -0.19
C ASP A 83 8.39 11.33 -1.15
N SER A 84 7.77 10.28 -1.70
CA SER A 84 6.65 10.37 -2.65
C SER A 84 5.47 9.59 -2.10
N ASP A 85 4.28 10.14 -2.24
CA ASP A 85 3.01 9.48 -1.95
C ASP A 85 2.46 8.70 -3.17
N THR A 86 3.24 8.66 -4.25
CA THR A 86 2.82 8.10 -5.53
C THR A 86 3.68 6.91 -5.90
N LEU A 87 3.02 5.80 -6.27
CA LEU A 87 3.59 4.60 -6.86
C LEU A 87 3.17 4.48 -8.33
N VAL A 88 4.07 3.91 -9.14
CA VAL A 88 3.86 3.66 -10.57
C VAL A 88 3.74 2.16 -10.77
N LEU A 89 2.59 1.72 -11.23
CA LEU A 89 2.34 0.38 -11.72
C LEU A 89 2.67 0.34 -13.22
N ILE A 90 3.50 -0.62 -13.62
CA ILE A 90 3.89 -0.84 -15.02
C ILE A 90 3.36 -2.22 -15.42
N THR A 91 2.37 -2.22 -16.32
CA THR A 91 1.67 -3.42 -16.79
C THR A 91 1.70 -3.45 -18.30
N GLN A 92 2.25 -4.51 -18.91
CA GLN A 92 2.23 -4.75 -20.38
C GLN A 92 2.43 -3.49 -21.25
N GLY A 93 3.46 -2.69 -20.97
CA GLY A 93 3.79 -1.47 -21.73
C GLY A 93 2.98 -0.21 -21.36
N ARG A 94 2.05 -0.30 -20.41
CA ARG A 94 1.31 0.83 -19.84
C ARG A 94 1.86 1.19 -18.47
N LYS A 95 1.73 2.47 -18.11
CA LYS A 95 2.07 2.98 -16.77
C LYS A 95 0.85 3.64 -16.15
N ALA A 96 0.52 3.25 -14.93
CA ALA A 96 -0.54 3.86 -14.13
C ALA A 96 0.07 4.42 -12.84
N ARG A 97 -0.41 5.59 -12.41
CA ARG A 97 0.04 6.24 -11.18
C ARG A 97 -1.03 6.11 -10.12
N TYR A 98 -0.64 5.68 -8.92
CA TYR A 98 -1.52 5.58 -7.77
C TYR A 98 -0.95 6.40 -6.62
N ALA A 99 -1.73 7.33 -6.11
CA ALA A 99 -1.44 7.99 -4.85
C ALA A 99 -1.91 7.09 -3.70
N PHE A 100 -1.19 7.13 -2.59
CA PHE A 100 -1.61 6.49 -1.34
C PHE A 100 -1.79 7.54 -0.24
N LYS A 101 -2.80 7.34 0.59
CA LYS A 101 -3.17 8.27 1.66
C LYS A 101 -2.62 7.82 3.01
N LYS A 102 -2.32 8.79 3.87
CA LYS A 102 -2.18 8.56 5.31
C LYS A 102 -3.57 8.18 5.85
N VAL A 103 -3.65 7.10 6.61
CA VAL A 103 -4.92 6.70 7.22
C VAL A 103 -5.08 7.45 8.53
N LEU A 104 -6.04 8.36 8.54
CA LEU A 104 -6.54 9.00 9.75
C LEU A 104 -7.93 8.39 9.97
N TYR A 105 -8.07 7.53 10.98
CA TYR A 105 -9.37 7.05 11.46
C TYR A 105 -9.96 8.07 12.43
#